data_AF-A0A180FVP8-F1
#
_entry.id   AF-A0A180FVP8-F1
#
_cell.length_a   1.000
_cell.length_b   1.000
_cell.length_c   1.000
_cell.angle_alpha   90.00
_cell.angle_beta   90.00
_cell.angle_gamma   90.00
#
_symmetry.space_group_name_H-M   'P 1'
#
loop_
_entity.id
_entity.type
_entity.pdbx_description
1 polymer ?
#
loop_
_entity_poly.entity_id
_entity_poly.type
_entity_poly.pdbx_seq_one_letter_code
_entity_poly.pdbx_strand_id
1 'polypeptide(L)'
;MVDVKGAVEAPGPYQFHLGDRVKDAIEKAKTTAKADIRQMNLAARLIDGQEVIVPVKKTKDQPKSTKRSKAEIPKGLIDLNAATAEQLMEVPGI
;
A
#
# COMPACT_ATOMS: atom_id res chain seq x y z
N MET A 1 4.70 12.68 -14.67
CA MET A 1 5.87 11.92 -14.17
C MET A 1 5.35 10.75 -13.38
N VAL A 2 5.84 9.54 -13.65
CA VAL A 2 5.42 8.31 -12.97
C VAL A 2 6.66 7.69 -12.36
N ASP A 3 6.60 7.34 -11.09
CA ASP A 3 7.70 6.69 -10.41
C ASP A 3 7.55 5.18 -10.46
N VAL A 4 8.54 4.50 -11.05
CA VAL A 4 8.51 3.04 -11.22
C VAL A 4 9.52 2.41 -10.27
N LYS A 5 9.03 1.53 -9.39
CA LYS A 5 9.83 0.84 -8.38
C LYS A 5 9.52 -0.66 -8.36
N GLY A 6 10.36 -1.44 -7.67
CA GLY A 6 10.14 -2.86 -7.42
C GLY A 6 10.98 -3.77 -8.32
N ALA A 7 10.36 -4.80 -8.89
CA ALA A 7 11.02 -5.85 -9.69
C ALA A 7 11.40 -5.41 -11.12
N VAL A 8 12.06 -4.26 -11.24
CA VAL A 8 12.48 -3.65 -12.52
C VAL A 8 14.00 -3.46 -12.54
N GLU A 9 14.60 -3.48 -13.74
CA GLU A 9 16.04 -3.30 -13.92
C GLU A 9 16.49 -1.87 -13.64
N ALA A 10 15.68 -0.89 -14.05
CA ALA A 10 15.97 0.52 -13.88
C ALA A 10 14.83 1.22 -13.11
N PRO A 11 14.82 1.17 -11.77
CA PRO A 11 13.87 1.92 -10.98
C PRO A 11 14.14 3.43 -11.07
N GLY A 12 13.09 4.22 -11.00
CA GLY A 12 13.19 5.68 -10.99
C GLY A 12 11.98 6.36 -11.64
N PRO A 13 12.01 7.69 -11.70
CA PRO A 13 10.95 8.46 -12.30
C PRO A 13 11.09 8.52 -13.83
N TYR A 14 9.97 8.31 -14.51
CA TYR A 14 9.87 8.36 -15.97
C TYR A 14 8.78 9.35 -16.40
N GLN A 15 8.99 9.96 -17.56
CA GLN A 15 7.97 10.79 -18.20
C GLN A 15 7.19 9.96 -19.23
N PHE A 16 5.87 10.09 -19.15
CA PHE A 16 4.90 9.43 -20.01
C PHE A 16 3.89 10.46 -20.50
N HIS A 17 3.26 10.17 -21.64
CA HIS A 17 2.23 11.04 -22.20
C HIS A 17 0.85 10.69 -21.62
N LEU A 18 -0.09 11.63 -21.73
CA LEU A 18 -1.45 11.39 -21.29
C LEU A 18 -2.10 10.32 -22.17
N GLY A 19 -2.37 9.14 -21.60
CA GLY A 19 -2.91 7.98 -22.31
C GLY A 19 -1.95 6.80 -22.44
N ASP A 20 -0.68 6.96 -22.06
CA ASP A 20 0.24 5.84 -21.83
C ASP A 20 -0.37 4.86 -20.81
N ARG A 21 -0.01 3.58 -20.94
CA ARG A 21 -0.51 2.53 -20.06
C ARG A 21 0.57 2.06 -19.10
N VAL A 22 0.16 1.39 -18.03
CA VAL A 22 1.09 0.74 -17.09
C VAL A 22 2.05 -0.21 -17.83
N LYS A 23 1.59 -0.85 -18.91
CA LYS A 23 2.43 -1.66 -19.81
C LYS A 23 3.64 -0.89 -20.35
N ASP A 24 3.44 0.32 -20.86
CA ASP A 24 4.53 1.15 -21.40
C ASP A 24 5.53 1.56 -20.31
N ALA A 25 5.04 1.81 -19.09
CA ALA A 25 5.92 2.11 -17.96
C ALA A 25 6.84 0.95 -17.56
N ILE A 26 6.29 -0.26 -17.50
CA ILE A 26 7.07 -1.44 -17.16
C ILE A 26 8.00 -1.87 -18.31
N GLU A 27 7.65 -1.56 -19.56
CA GLU A 27 8.52 -1.76 -20.73
C GLU A 27 9.71 -0.79 -20.70
N LYS A 28 9.50 0.50 -20.39
CA LYS A 28 10.59 1.48 -20.23
C LYS A 28 11.51 1.15 -19.06
N ALA A 29 10.94 0.79 -17.90
CA ALA A 29 11.72 0.46 -16.71
C ALA A 29 12.39 -0.93 -16.78
N LYS A 30 12.05 -1.73 -17.80
CA LYS A 30 12.39 -3.15 -18.02
C LYS A 30 12.11 -4.03 -16.81
N THR A 31 11.09 -4.88 -16.90
CA THR A 31 10.80 -5.84 -15.83
C THR A 31 11.82 -6.98 -15.77
N THR A 32 12.26 -7.35 -14.58
CA THR A 32 13.10 -8.54 -14.38
C THR A 32 12.28 -9.83 -14.56
N ALA A 33 12.91 -10.97 -14.85
CA ALA A 33 12.24 -12.28 -14.95
C ALA A 33 11.46 -12.68 -13.67
N LYS A 34 11.88 -12.12 -12.53
CA LYS A 34 11.25 -12.25 -11.21
C LYS A 34 10.03 -11.32 -11.02
N ALA A 35 9.68 -10.45 -11.95
CA ALA A 35 8.51 -9.58 -11.84
C ALA A 35 7.21 -10.36 -12.04
N ASP A 36 6.19 -10.06 -11.23
CA ASP A 36 4.83 -10.57 -11.38
C ASP A 36 3.92 -9.52 -12.02
N ILE A 37 4.01 -9.41 -13.34
CA ILE A 37 3.16 -8.51 -14.13
C ILE A 37 1.70 -8.97 -14.22
N ARG A 38 1.38 -10.20 -13.79
CA ARG A 38 0.01 -10.75 -13.84
C ARG A 38 -0.86 -10.22 -12.71
N GLN A 39 -0.24 -9.84 -11.59
CA GLN A 39 -0.92 -9.16 -10.49
C GLN A 39 -1.23 -7.68 -10.77
N MET A 40 -0.73 -7.12 -11.88
CA MET A 40 -0.92 -5.70 -12.21
C MET A 40 -1.91 -5.52 -13.36
N ASN A 41 -2.64 -4.40 -13.32
CA ASN A 41 -3.48 -4.00 -14.44
C ASN A 41 -2.65 -3.28 -15.51
N LEU A 42 -2.15 -4.03 -16.47
CA LEU A 42 -1.33 -3.53 -17.58
C LEU A 42 -2.09 -2.59 -18.53
N ALA A 43 -3.43 -2.64 -18.52
CA ALA A 43 -4.28 -1.80 -19.36
C ALA A 43 -4.66 -0.48 -18.69
N ALA A 44 -4.35 -0.30 -17.40
CA ALA A 44 -4.62 0.93 -16.70
C ALA A 44 -3.83 2.09 -17.33
N ARG A 45 -4.48 3.25 -17.46
CA ARG A 45 -3.83 4.48 -17.91
C ARG A 45 -2.93 5.02 -16.80
N LEU A 46 -1.77 5.53 -17.18
CA LEU A 46 -0.88 6.24 -16.29
C LEU A 46 -1.38 7.67 -16.09
N ILE A 47 -1.34 8.11 -14.83
CA ILE A 47 -1.58 9.51 -14.47
C ILE A 47 -0.29 10.13 -13.92
N ASP A 48 -0.18 11.45 -14.04
CA ASP A 48 0.94 12.19 -13.46
C ASP A 48 0.95 12.05 -11.93
N GLY A 49 2.13 11.87 -11.34
CA GLY A 49 2.32 11.64 -9.91
C GLY A 49 1.99 10.21 -9.45
N GLN A 50 1.67 9.29 -10.35
CA GLN A 50 1.39 7.90 -9.99
C GLN A 50 2.66 7.14 -9.62
N GLU A 51 2.58 6.31 -8.59
CA GLU A 51 3.62 5.34 -8.25
C GLU A 51 3.23 3.95 -8.76
N VAL A 52 4.12 3.32 -9.52
CA VAL A 52 3.95 1.98 -10.09
C VAL A 52 4.95 1.05 -9.40
N ILE A 53 4.44 0.25 -8.47
CA ILE A 53 5.22 -0.74 -7.74
C ILE A 53 5.04 -2.10 -8.42
N VAL A 54 6.11 -2.61 -9.04
CA VAL A 54 6.10 -3.93 -9.67
C VAL A 54 6.39 -5.00 -8.62
N PRO A 55 5.43 -5.90 -8.32
CA PRO A 55 5.65 -6.96 -7.35
C PRO A 55 6.62 -8.00 -7.89
N VAL A 56 7.42 -8.60 -7.00
CA VAL A 56 8.20 -9.80 -7.32
C VAL A 56 7.32 -11.04 -7.25
N LYS A 57 7.48 -11.97 -8.20
CA LYS A 57 6.98 -13.35 -8.12
C LYS A 57 7.45 -13.93 -6.81
N LYS A 58 6.53 -14.02 -5.85
CA LYS A 58 6.79 -14.75 -4.61
C LYS A 58 6.92 -16.22 -5.00
N THR A 59 8.15 -16.73 -5.01
CA THR A 59 8.33 -18.13 -4.63
C THR A 59 7.66 -18.29 -3.26
N LYS A 60 6.95 -19.40 -3.06
CA LYS A 60 5.97 -19.66 -1.98
C LYS A 60 6.51 -19.61 -0.54
N ASP A 61 7.62 -18.91 -0.30
CA ASP A 61 8.28 -18.82 0.98
C ASP A 61 8.53 -17.34 1.31
N GLN A 62 7.51 -16.69 1.88
CA GLN A 62 7.67 -15.91 3.10
C GLN A 62 6.34 -15.27 3.57
N PRO A 63 6.13 -15.22 4.90
CA PRO A 63 4.86 -14.92 5.53
C PRO A 63 4.47 -13.47 5.32
N LYS A 64 3.16 -13.23 5.23
CA LYS A 64 2.56 -11.90 5.33
C LYS A 64 3.01 -11.28 6.67
N SER A 65 3.97 -10.38 6.64
CA SER A 65 4.17 -9.44 7.75
C SER A 65 3.01 -8.45 7.70
N THR A 66 1.92 -8.81 8.35
CA THR A 66 0.90 -7.88 8.81
C THR A 66 1.57 -6.94 9.81
N LYS A 67 2.12 -5.82 9.33
CA LYS A 67 2.37 -4.65 10.19
C LYS A 67 1.02 -4.08 10.62
N ARG A 68 0.43 -4.73 11.63
CA ARG A 68 -0.48 -4.12 12.59
C ARG A 68 0.30 -3.97 13.89
N SER A 69 1.30 -3.10 13.88
CA SER A 69 1.84 -2.55 15.12
C SER A 69 0.84 -1.52 15.61
N LYS A 70 -0.21 -1.97 16.32
CA LYS A 70 -0.94 -1.08 17.22
C LYS A 70 -0.17 -1.14 18.55
N ALA A 71 0.49 -0.02 18.81
CA ALA A 71 1.37 0.21 19.94
C ALA A 71 0.77 -0.24 21.28
N GLU A 72 1.64 -0.78 22.12
CA GLU A 72 1.57 -0.73 23.58
C GLU A 72 0.89 0.56 24.05
N ILE A 73 -0.16 0.41 24.86
CA ILE A 73 -0.85 1.51 25.54
C ILE A 73 -0.15 1.67 26.90
N PRO A 74 0.60 2.75 27.16
CA PRO A 74 1.00 3.08 28.51
C PRO A 74 -0.27 3.43 29.31
N LYS A 75 -0.49 2.63 30.35
CA LYS A 75 -1.37 2.84 31.51
C LYS A 75 -1.68 4.34 31.76
N GLY A 76 -2.87 4.80 31.38
CA GLY A 76 -3.36 6.13 31.80
C GLY A 76 -4.24 6.94 30.86
N LEU A 77 -4.52 6.51 29.63
CA LEU A 77 -5.52 7.17 28.78
C LEU A 77 -6.66 6.21 28.46
N ILE A 78 -7.84 6.59 28.98
CA ILE A 78 -9.12 5.94 28.80
C ILE A 78 -9.43 5.83 27.30
N ASP A 79 -9.58 4.60 26.81
CA ASP A 79 -10.16 4.30 25.50
C ASP A 79 -11.67 4.64 25.50
N LEU A 80 -11.99 5.85 25.03
CA LEU A 80 -13.35 6.37 24.79
C LEU A 80 -14.12 5.66 23.66
N ASN A 81 -13.84 4.39 23.39
CA ASN A 81 -14.62 3.52 22.50
C ASN A 81 -15.03 2.18 23.15
N ALA A 82 -14.69 1.98 24.44
CA ALA A 82 -15.17 0.86 25.26
C ALA A 82 -16.16 1.34 26.35
N ALA A 83 -16.87 2.44 26.11
CA ALA A 83 -17.98 2.86 26.96
C ALA A 83 -19.21 1.98 26.61
N THR A 84 -19.28 0.79 27.21
CA THR A 84 -20.54 0.05 27.34
C THR A 84 -21.56 0.97 28.01
N ALA A 85 -22.73 1.10 27.39
CA ALA A 85 -23.81 2.04 27.72
C ALA A 85 -24.52 1.77 29.06
N GLU A 86 -23.81 1.24 30.06
CA GLU A 86 -24.40 0.71 31.30
C GLU A 86 -24.00 1.50 32.55
N GLN A 87 -23.36 2.67 32.43
CA GLN A 87 -22.97 3.50 33.59
C GLN A 87 -23.38 4.98 33.49
N LEU A 88 -24.55 5.28 32.89
CA LEU A 88 -25.15 6.63 32.94
C LEU A 88 -26.36 6.71 33.87
N MET A 89 -26.38 5.94 34.96
CA MET A 89 -27.47 6.06 35.95
C MET A 89 -27.00 5.87 37.39
N GLU A 90 -25.80 6.35 37.72
CA GLU A 90 -25.42 6.47 39.12
C GLU A 90 -24.43 7.61 39.33
N VAL A 91 -24.91 8.85 39.35
CA VAL A 91 -24.26 9.83 40.23
C VAL A 91 -25.30 10.81 40.81
N PRO A 92 -25.22 11.10 42.13
CA PRO A 92 -26.26 11.69 42.95
C PRO A 92 -26.13 13.22 43.07
N GLY A 93 -27.20 13.85 43.58
CA GLY A 93 -27.12 15.12 44.32
C GLY A 93 -27.53 16.36 43.53
N ILE A 94 -28.82 16.68 43.55
CA ILE A 94 -29.40 17.74 44.41
C ILE A 94 -30.77 17.30 44.93
#